data_AF-A0A6A7A4C0-F1
#
_entry.id   AF-A0A6A7A4C0-F1
#
_cell.length_a   1.000
_cell.length_b   1.000
_cell.length_c   1.000
_cell.angle_alpha   90.00
_cell.angle_beta   90.00
_cell.angle_gamma   90.00
#
_symmetry.space_group_name_H-M   'P 1'
#
loop_
_entity.id
_entity.type
_entity.pdbx_description
1 polymer ?
#
loop_
_entity_poly.entity_id
_entity_poly.type
_entity_poly.pdbx_seq_one_letter_code
_entity_poly.pdbx_strand_id
1 'polypeptide(L)'
;MRTLLARSALLRLPLPLTQQVGCYARYKSTDTPATAALSPRWLSDVKTRIGKCIMFGINPSQTQEAGSILQEISTDWRELVAGSEGFLTSKEYRGLYRQEVVWGEMDSMAT
;
A
#
# COMPACT_ATOMS: atom_id res chain seq x y z
N MET A 1 -15.39 -8.12 74.65
CA MET A 1 -16.65 -8.87 74.44
C MET A 1 -17.17 -8.58 73.04
N ARG A 2 -17.56 -9.66 72.33
CA ARG A 2 -18.29 -9.75 71.06
C ARG A 2 -17.47 -9.80 69.75
N THR A 3 -17.94 -10.72 68.93
CA THR A 3 -17.29 -11.53 67.90
C THR A 3 -17.87 -11.25 66.51
N LEU A 4 -17.07 -11.57 65.48
CA LEU A 4 -17.42 -12.09 64.14
C LEU A 4 -18.23 -11.18 63.19
N LEU A 5 -17.65 -10.91 62.00
CA LEU A 5 -17.93 -11.71 60.81
C LEU A 5 -17.04 -11.28 59.63
N ALA A 6 -16.35 -12.25 59.07
CA ALA A 6 -15.62 -12.16 57.81
C ALA A 6 -16.61 -11.97 56.64
N ARG A 7 -16.27 -11.09 55.69
CA ARG A 7 -16.77 -11.18 54.32
C ARG A 7 -15.57 -11.09 53.39
N SER A 8 -15.02 -12.26 53.12
CA SER A 8 -14.24 -12.59 51.93
C SER A 8 -14.97 -12.13 50.66
N ALA A 9 -14.43 -11.13 49.98
CA ALA A 9 -14.80 -10.81 48.60
C ALA A 9 -13.66 -11.30 47.70
N LEU A 10 -14.03 -12.20 46.81
CA LEU A 10 -13.18 -13.03 45.97
C LEU A 10 -12.30 -12.20 45.02
N LEU A 11 -11.16 -12.80 44.70
CA LEU A 11 -10.14 -12.35 43.77
C LEU A 11 -10.68 -11.99 42.37
N ARG A 12 -10.15 -10.87 41.86
CA ARG A 12 -9.67 -10.57 40.49
C ARG A 12 -10.36 -11.26 39.32
N LEU A 13 -10.76 -10.46 38.33
CA LEU A 13 -10.18 -10.56 36.98
C LEU A 13 -10.46 -9.26 36.20
N PRO A 14 -9.46 -8.64 35.53
CA PRO A 14 -9.72 -7.55 34.62
C PRO A 14 -10.44 -8.14 33.40
N LEU A 15 -11.57 -7.52 33.04
CA LEU A 15 -12.26 -7.79 31.78
C LEU A 15 -11.25 -7.68 30.63
N PRO A 16 -11.26 -8.60 29.65
CA PRO A 16 -10.43 -8.44 28.47
C PRO A 16 -10.81 -7.13 27.82
N LEU A 17 -9.84 -6.24 27.67
CA LEU A 17 -9.97 -5.07 26.81
C LEU A 17 -10.22 -5.63 25.41
N THR A 18 -11.49 -5.74 25.01
CA THR A 18 -11.84 -5.97 23.62
C THR A 18 -11.21 -4.79 22.88
N GLN A 19 -10.09 -5.07 22.23
CA GLN A 19 -9.39 -4.11 21.39
C GLN A 19 -10.34 -3.82 20.24
N GLN A 20 -11.18 -2.81 20.45
CA GLN A 20 -12.07 -2.28 19.46
C GLN A 20 -11.15 -1.87 18.31
N VAL A 21 -11.17 -2.67 17.24
CA VAL A 21 -10.53 -2.31 15.98
C VAL A 21 -11.31 -1.09 15.51
N GLY A 22 -10.81 0.08 15.89
CA GLY A 22 -11.41 1.35 15.52
C GLY A 22 -11.62 1.32 14.01
N CYS A 23 -12.80 1.78 13.57
CA CYS A 23 -13.03 2.07 12.17
C CYS A 23 -11.89 2.97 11.70
N TYR A 24 -10.95 2.40 10.94
CA TYR A 24 -9.81 3.14 10.43
C TYR A 24 -10.36 4.24 9.54
N ALA A 25 -10.34 5.49 10.04
CA ALA A 25 -10.66 6.64 9.23
C ALA A 25 -9.67 6.64 8.07
N ARG A 26 -10.18 6.51 6.84
CA ARG A 26 -9.35 6.60 5.64
C ARG A 26 -8.94 8.06 5.50
N TYR A 27 -7.73 8.37 5.95
CA TYR A 27 -7.11 9.66 5.68
C TYR A 27 -6.99 9.82 4.16
N LYS A 28 -7.65 10.85 3.64
CA LYS A 28 -7.46 11.32 2.27
C LYS A 28 -6.83 12.69 2.33
N SER A 29 -5.82 12.92 1.50
CA SER A 29 -5.32 14.28 1.29
C SER A 29 -6.44 15.16 0.73
N THR A 30 -6.51 16.41 1.19
CA THR A 30 -7.39 17.44 0.61
C THR A 30 -6.82 18.08 -0.65
N ASP A 31 -5.57 17.76 -0.99
CA ASP A 31 -4.93 18.28 -2.19
C ASP A 31 -5.41 17.57 -3.46
N THR A 32 -5.55 18.32 -4.55
CA THR A 32 -5.88 17.74 -5.86
C THR A 32 -4.66 16.99 -6.37
N PRO A 33 -4.78 15.68 -6.65
CA PRO A 33 -3.63 14.91 -7.07
C PRO A 33 -3.06 15.43 -8.38
N ALA A 34 -1.72 15.44 -8.52
CA ALA A 34 -1.05 15.95 -9.72
C ALA A 34 -1.47 15.20 -11.02
N THR A 35 -1.95 13.97 -10.88
CA THR A 35 -2.44 13.12 -11.97
C THR A 35 -3.97 13.16 -12.13
N ALA A 36 -4.70 14.03 -11.41
CA ALA A 36 -6.16 14.12 -11.47
C ALA A 36 -6.71 14.37 -12.88
N ALA A 37 -5.96 15.09 -13.71
CA ALA A 37 -6.33 15.40 -15.09
C ALA A 37 -5.96 14.28 -16.09
N LEU A 38 -5.16 13.29 -15.66
CA LEU A 38 -4.70 12.20 -16.51
C LEU A 38 -5.71 11.05 -16.52
N SER A 39 -5.61 10.17 -17.52
CA SER A 39 -6.39 8.94 -17.53
C SER A 39 -5.98 8.07 -16.31
N PRO A 40 -6.90 7.32 -15.69
CA PRO A 40 -6.54 6.38 -14.62
C PRO A 40 -5.60 5.26 -15.11
N ARG A 41 -5.44 5.12 -16.43
CA ARG A 41 -4.53 4.17 -17.08
C ARG A 41 -3.26 4.83 -17.61
N TRP A 42 -2.96 6.06 -17.22
CA TRP A 42 -1.88 6.86 -17.81
C TRP A 42 -0.54 6.13 -17.82
N LEU A 43 -0.20 5.37 -16.77
CA LEU A 43 1.07 4.64 -16.70
C LEU A 43 1.13 3.51 -17.74
N SER A 44 0.01 2.81 -17.95
CA SER A 44 -0.12 1.80 -19.00
C SER A 44 -0.07 2.43 -20.39
N ASP A 45 -0.71 3.59 -20.56
CA ASP A 45 -0.69 4.35 -21.81
C ASP A 45 0.74 4.82 -22.15
N VAL A 46 1.51 5.29 -21.16
CA VAL A 46 2.92 5.67 -21.35
C VAL A 46 3.77 4.47 -21.76
N LYS A 47 3.65 3.34 -21.06
CA LYS A 47 4.38 2.11 -21.39
C LYS A 47 4.08 1.63 -22.82
N THR A 48 2.82 1.62 -23.22
CA THR A 48 2.42 1.19 -24.57
C THR A 48 2.90 2.16 -25.65
N ARG A 49 2.87 3.47 -25.38
CA ARG A 49 3.39 4.49 -26.31
C ARG A 49 4.90 4.36 -26.51
N ILE A 50 5.66 4.21 -25.42
CA ILE A 50 7.11 3.99 -25.51
C ILE A 50 7.40 2.70 -26.28
N GLY A 51 6.67 1.62 -26.01
CA GLY A 51 6.81 0.36 -26.76
C GLY A 51 6.58 0.55 -28.26
N LYS A 52 5.54 1.30 -28.65
CA LYS A 52 5.30 1.65 -30.06
C LYS A 52 6.46 2.45 -30.65
N CYS A 53 6.95 3.47 -29.96
CA CYS A 53 8.10 4.25 -30.41
C CYS A 53 9.32 3.36 -30.67
N ILE A 54 9.64 2.46 -29.74
CA ILE A 54 10.74 1.50 -29.91
C ILE A 54 10.50 0.57 -31.12
N MET A 55 9.29 0.04 -31.27
CA MET A 55 8.94 -0.86 -32.38
C MET A 55 9.00 -0.19 -33.76
N PHE A 56 8.59 1.07 -33.88
CA PHE A 56 8.60 1.80 -35.15
C PHE A 56 9.97 2.41 -35.50
N GLY A 57 10.95 2.29 -34.60
CA GLY A 57 12.29 2.81 -34.80
C GLY A 57 12.42 4.24 -34.28
N ILE A 58 13.22 4.41 -33.23
CA ILE A 58 13.63 5.70 -32.68
C ILE A 58 15.15 5.83 -32.75
N ASN A 59 15.62 7.08 -32.64
CA ASN A 59 17.04 7.37 -32.71
C ASN A 59 17.77 6.77 -31.48
N PRO A 60 19.09 6.51 -31.56
CA PRO A 60 19.84 5.96 -30.43
C PRO A 60 19.76 6.82 -29.16
N SER A 61 19.74 8.15 -29.30
CA SER A 61 19.55 9.08 -28.17
C SER A 61 18.19 8.91 -27.51
N GLN A 62 17.13 8.84 -28.31
CA GLN A 62 15.76 8.61 -27.84
C GLN A 62 15.59 7.22 -27.22
N THR A 63 16.36 6.24 -27.68
CA THR A 63 16.38 4.89 -27.09
C THR A 63 16.93 4.91 -25.68
N GLN A 64 18.02 5.65 -25.44
CA GLN A 64 18.53 5.83 -24.07
C GLN A 64 17.53 6.55 -23.17
N GLU A 65 16.90 7.63 -23.67
CA GLU A 65 15.90 8.38 -22.93
C GLU A 65 14.69 7.51 -22.57
N ALA A 66 14.15 6.77 -23.55
CA ALA A 66 13.07 5.81 -23.35
C ALA A 66 13.45 4.73 -22.32
N GLY A 67 14.69 4.24 -22.37
CA GLY A 67 15.23 3.29 -21.40
C GLY A 67 15.27 3.87 -19.98
N SER A 68 15.73 5.11 -19.82
CA SER A 68 15.76 5.80 -18.53
C SER A 68 14.35 5.97 -17.95
N ILE A 69 13.38 6.41 -18.77
CA ILE A 69 11.99 6.56 -18.34
C ILE A 69 11.40 5.21 -17.92
N LEU A 70 11.64 4.14 -18.69
CA LEU A 70 11.18 2.80 -18.35
C LEU A 70 11.82 2.27 -17.06
N GLN A 71 13.09 2.59 -16.81
CA GLN A 71 13.79 2.21 -15.59
C GLN A 71 13.17 2.88 -14.36
N GLU A 72 12.92 4.20 -14.42
CA GLU A 72 12.26 4.95 -13.36
C GLU A 72 10.85 4.40 -13.08
N ILE A 73 10.07 4.20 -14.15
CA ILE A 73 8.74 3.58 -14.05
C ILE A 73 8.83 2.20 -13.39
N SER A 74 9.82 1.38 -13.73
CA SER A 74 9.94 0.03 -13.15
C SER A 74 10.34 0.04 -11.67
N THR A 75 11.13 1.02 -11.26
CA THR A 75 11.69 1.10 -9.90
C THR A 75 10.69 1.71 -8.93
N ASP A 76 10.01 2.79 -9.38
CA ASP A 76 9.22 3.67 -8.52
C ASP A 76 7.74 3.72 -8.92
N TRP A 77 7.25 2.72 -9.67
CA TRP A 77 5.83 2.61 -10.07
C TRP A 77 4.85 2.81 -8.90
N ARG A 78 5.20 2.33 -7.71
CA ARG A 78 4.33 2.42 -6.53
C ARG A 78 4.11 3.87 -6.12
N GLU A 79 5.17 4.67 -6.14
CA GLU A 79 5.09 6.09 -5.84
C GLU A 79 4.37 6.84 -6.95
N LEU A 80 4.69 6.53 -8.20
CA LEU A 80 4.03 7.14 -9.36
C LEU A 80 2.52 6.88 -9.39
N VAL A 81 2.05 5.68 -9.03
CA VAL A 81 0.62 5.35 -9.02
C VAL A 81 -0.04 5.75 -7.71
N ALA A 82 0.36 5.11 -6.61
CA ALA A 82 -0.32 5.28 -5.33
C ALA A 82 0.01 6.63 -4.69
N GLY A 83 1.22 7.16 -4.87
CA GLY A 83 1.56 8.50 -4.41
C GLY A 83 0.74 9.56 -5.15
N SER A 84 0.48 9.35 -6.43
CA SER A 84 -0.40 10.22 -7.20
C SER A 84 -1.87 10.16 -6.77
N GLU A 85 -2.32 9.06 -6.15
CA GLU A 85 -3.67 8.98 -5.56
C GLU A 85 -3.72 9.51 -4.12
N GLY A 86 -2.57 9.95 -3.58
CA GLY A 86 -2.44 10.49 -2.22
C GLY A 86 -2.19 9.45 -1.14
N PHE A 87 -1.77 8.23 -1.50
CA PHE A 87 -1.36 7.22 -0.52
C PHE A 87 0.05 7.49 0.02
N LEU A 88 0.29 7.04 1.26
CA LEU A 88 1.59 7.15 1.92
C LEU A 88 2.56 6.11 1.34
N THR A 89 3.33 6.51 0.33
CA THR A 89 4.30 5.64 -0.37
C THR A 89 5.75 5.83 0.08
N SER A 90 6.01 6.86 0.90
CA SER A 90 7.34 7.24 1.36
C SER A 90 8.02 6.13 2.17
N LYS A 91 9.34 6.26 2.36
CA LYS A 91 10.14 5.22 2.99
C LYS A 91 9.74 4.97 4.45
N GLU A 92 9.26 6.00 5.14
CA GLU A 92 8.89 5.93 6.56
C GLU A 92 7.51 5.29 6.79
N TYR A 93 6.60 5.43 5.83
CA TYR A 93 5.20 5.02 6.01
C TYR A 93 4.81 3.75 5.23
N ARG A 94 5.71 3.22 4.39
CA ARG A 94 5.52 1.92 3.73
C ARG A 94 5.50 0.79 4.77
N GLY A 95 4.42 0.01 4.81
CA GLY A 95 4.33 -1.19 5.65
C GLY A 95 5.23 -2.32 5.12
N LEU A 96 4.70 -3.11 4.19
CA LEU A 96 5.48 -4.16 3.50
C LEU A 96 6.08 -3.59 2.21
N TYR A 97 7.39 -3.69 2.04
CA TYR A 97 8.06 -3.30 0.80
C TYR A 97 8.98 -4.37 0.28
N ARG A 98 8.77 -4.73 -0.99
CA ARG A 98 9.50 -5.82 -1.66
C ARG A 98 9.55 -7.08 -0.80
N GLN A 99 8.52 -7.27 0.04
CA GLN A 99 8.32 -8.50 0.78
C GLN A 99 7.97 -9.56 -0.25
N GLU A 100 8.72 -10.66 -0.25
CA GLU A 100 8.41 -11.80 -1.08
C GLU A 100 7.03 -12.34 -0.67
N VAL A 101 6.11 -12.34 -1.63
CA VAL A 101 4.78 -12.92 -1.44
C VAL A 101 4.85 -14.35 -1.96
N VAL A 102 4.74 -15.31 -1.06
CA VAL A 102 4.65 -16.73 -1.41
C VAL A 102 3.24 -16.99 -1.93
N TRP A 103 3.09 -16.93 -3.26
CA TRP A 103 1.86 -17.31 -3.93
C TRP A 103 1.83 -18.85 -4.04
N GLY A 104 1.28 -19.54 -3.03
CA GLY A 104 1.17 -21.01 -3.14
C GLY A 104 0.82 -21.79 -1.87
N GLU A 105 1.03 -21.24 -0.67
CA GLU A 105 0.69 -21.97 0.58
C GLU A 105 -0.77 -21.79 1.04
N MET A 106 -1.57 -21.03 0.30
CA MET A 106 -2.94 -20.66 0.67
C MET A 106 -3.96 -21.28 -0.30
N ASP A 107 -3.89 -22.59 -0.51
CA ASP A 107 -5.04 -23.36 -0.99
C ASP A 107 -5.14 -24.72 -0.28
N SER A 108 -5.91 -24.70 0.81
CA SER A 108 -6.56 -25.90 1.33
C SER A 108 -7.91 -25.48 1.91
N MET A 109 -8.79 -24.97 1.04
CA MET A 109 -10.24 -24.94 1.30
C MET A 109 -10.92 -26.08 0.52
N ALA A 110 -10.46 -27.31 0.76
CA ALA A 110 -11.19 -28.52 0.38
C ALA A 110 -11.77 -29.13 1.66
N THR A 111 -13.04 -28.82 1.95
CA THR A 111 -13.89 -29.55 2.88
C THR A 111 -14.77 -30.51 2.12
#